data_AF-A0A7G9YR41-F1
#
_entry.id   AF-A0A7G9YR41-F1
#
_cell.length_a   1.000
_cell.length_b   1.000
_cell.length_c   1.000
_cell.angle_alpha   90.00
_cell.angle_beta   90.00
_cell.angle_gamma   90.00
#
_symmetry.space_group_name_H-M   'P 1'
#
loop_
_entity.id
_entity.type
_entity.pdbx_description
1 polymer ?
#
loop_
_entity_poly.entity_id
_entity_poly.type
_entity_poly.pdbx_seq_one_letter_code
_entity_poly.pdbx_strand_id
1 'polypeptide(L)'
;MLFAFHEIFDPVRDIPDPYYRDPGHEVNSRSELIHILPLLTDTYQEDYFDCSEMSAFIEWYLEWHGVDTVIVTGERNQPHNISAGGFEYEKGAGDHAWIVSNVSGESVLIEPTLARVVPKSLEIYYITDKTYNNIYDAVRSGRSVEEYDWWTVVDIGSPVPFKTPISLPAPTELEMVIFDRVNNERGDKGLPALKQNDEIAEVARTYSRDLAARRNSGNDDDDAGELDDLLKKSGIYYFNISVGQMLSFPGPVYDYEEFLQTCLDAWAHIESGEDTSASDLDESGIGVAVDPDGNVYITQFMIRRTHCGYKGASCCKQQGYYPWCYKPCDCNQGICE
;
A
#
# COMPACT_ATOMS: atom_id res chain seq x y z
N MET A 1 -8.33 -58.47 -36.45
CA MET A 1 -8.36 -57.01 -36.65
C MET A 1 -9.16 -56.42 -35.49
N LEU A 2 -8.52 -56.16 -34.35
CA LEU A 2 -9.14 -55.46 -33.23
C LEU A 2 -8.82 -53.98 -33.42
N PHE A 3 -9.85 -53.18 -33.69
CA PHE A 3 -9.76 -51.73 -33.62
C PHE A 3 -9.82 -51.35 -32.14
N ALA A 4 -8.67 -51.05 -31.54
CA ALA A 4 -8.64 -50.31 -30.29
C ALA A 4 -9.01 -48.86 -30.60
N PHE A 5 -10.23 -48.47 -30.25
CA PHE A 5 -10.55 -47.04 -30.10
C PHE A 5 -9.70 -46.54 -28.93
N HIS A 6 -8.58 -45.88 -29.23
CA HIS A 6 -8.08 -44.86 -28.32
C HIS A 6 -9.14 -43.76 -28.37
N GLU A 7 -10.01 -43.69 -27.37
CA GLU A 7 -10.59 -42.40 -27.03
C GLU A 7 -9.40 -41.46 -26.83
N ILE A 8 -9.30 -40.46 -27.71
CA ILE A 8 -8.31 -39.40 -27.54
C ILE A 8 -8.79 -38.68 -26.28
N PHE A 9 -8.12 -38.94 -25.16
CA PHE A 9 -8.32 -38.20 -23.94
C PHE A 9 -7.97 -36.75 -24.26
N ASP A 10 -8.99 -35.91 -24.36
CA ASP A 10 -8.82 -34.47 -24.54
C ASP A 10 -8.75 -33.84 -23.15
N PRO A 11 -7.55 -33.49 -22.65
CA PRO A 11 -7.36 -33.08 -21.26
C PRO A 11 -8.07 -31.76 -20.94
N VAL A 12 -8.48 -30.98 -21.95
CA VAL A 12 -9.15 -29.70 -21.76
C VAL A 12 -10.67 -29.80 -21.72
N ARG A 13 -11.23 -31.01 -21.86
CA ARG A 13 -12.69 -31.21 -21.96
C ARG A 13 -13.44 -30.76 -20.70
N ASP A 14 -12.80 -30.85 -19.54
CA ASP A 14 -13.41 -30.54 -18.25
C ASP A 14 -13.20 -29.07 -17.81
N ILE A 15 -12.55 -28.26 -18.66
CA ILE A 15 -12.48 -26.81 -18.47
C ILE A 15 -13.89 -26.22 -18.70
N PRO A 16 -14.40 -25.37 -17.80
CA PRO A 16 -15.69 -24.71 -17.97
C PRO A 16 -15.82 -23.98 -19.32
N ASP A 17 -16.99 -24.07 -19.94
CA ASP A 17 -17.30 -23.40 -21.22
C ASP A 17 -18.59 -22.57 -21.10
N PRO A 18 -18.55 -21.24 -21.34
CA PRO A 18 -17.38 -20.44 -21.68
C PRO A 18 -16.47 -20.17 -20.47
N TYR A 19 -15.17 -20.35 -20.66
CA TYR A 19 -14.14 -19.97 -19.68
C TYR A 19 -13.90 -18.46 -19.72
N TYR A 20 -13.59 -17.93 -20.90
CA TYR A 20 -13.38 -16.50 -21.14
C TYR A 20 -14.66 -15.79 -21.55
N ARG A 21 -14.71 -14.48 -21.28
CA ARG A 21 -15.77 -13.57 -21.71
C ARG A 21 -15.16 -12.27 -22.20
N ASP A 22 -15.89 -11.54 -23.03
CA ASP A 22 -15.48 -10.21 -23.46
C ASP A 22 -15.45 -9.26 -22.24
N PRO A 23 -14.30 -8.66 -21.89
CA PRO A 23 -14.16 -7.81 -20.71
C PRO A 23 -14.86 -6.46 -20.86
N GLY A 24 -15.09 -5.99 -22.09
CA GLY A 24 -15.75 -4.70 -22.37
C GLY A 24 -14.96 -3.43 -21.97
N HIS A 25 -13.81 -3.58 -21.34
CA HIS A 25 -12.84 -2.54 -20.96
C HIS A 25 -11.43 -3.14 -21.00
N GLU A 26 -10.41 -2.33 -21.24
CA GLU A 26 -9.01 -2.76 -21.27
C GLU A 26 -8.24 -2.03 -20.18
N VAL A 27 -7.56 -2.79 -19.32
CA VAL A 27 -6.70 -2.24 -18.26
C VAL A 27 -5.39 -1.82 -18.89
N ASN A 28 -5.05 -0.55 -18.75
CA ASN A 28 -3.97 0.06 -19.51
C ASN A 28 -2.82 0.58 -18.66
N SER A 29 -2.85 0.34 -17.34
CA SER A 29 -1.76 0.78 -16.45
C SER A 29 -1.50 -0.21 -15.33
N ARG A 30 -0.24 -0.24 -14.87
CA ARG A 30 0.18 -1.00 -13.69
C ARG A 30 -0.62 -0.65 -12.44
N SER A 31 -0.96 0.63 -12.25
CA SER A 31 -1.76 1.09 -11.11
C SER A 31 -3.17 0.53 -11.14
N GLU A 32 -3.82 0.57 -12.31
CA GLU A 32 -5.14 -0.01 -12.50
C GLU A 32 -5.12 -1.52 -12.27
N LEU A 33 -4.10 -2.22 -12.77
CA LEU A 33 -3.87 -3.64 -12.49
C LEU A 33 -3.78 -3.91 -10.98
N ILE A 34 -2.99 -3.13 -10.23
CA ILE A 34 -2.89 -3.29 -8.77
C ILE A 34 -4.24 -3.09 -8.08
N HIS A 35 -5.06 -2.14 -8.58
CA HIS A 35 -6.34 -1.78 -7.98
C HIS A 35 -7.49 -2.76 -8.29
N ILE A 36 -7.27 -3.74 -9.17
CA ILE A 36 -8.24 -4.81 -9.42
C ILE A 36 -7.85 -6.14 -8.76
N LEU A 37 -6.58 -6.32 -8.33
CA LEU A 37 -6.12 -7.59 -7.80
C LEU A 37 -6.87 -8.00 -6.50
N PRO A 38 -7.49 -9.20 -6.46
CA PRO A 38 -8.24 -9.64 -5.29
C PRO A 38 -7.31 -9.96 -4.12
N LEU A 39 -7.81 -9.86 -2.89
CA LEU A 39 -7.08 -10.29 -1.71
C LEU A 39 -7.21 -11.80 -1.53
N LEU A 40 -6.12 -12.54 -1.76
CA LEU A 40 -6.04 -14.00 -1.61
C LEU A 40 -5.27 -14.44 -0.35
N THR A 41 -5.04 -13.53 0.60
CA THR A 41 -4.37 -13.88 1.85
C THR A 41 -5.15 -14.99 2.58
N ASP A 42 -4.42 -15.97 3.10
CA ASP A 42 -4.94 -17.13 3.83
C ASP A 42 -5.82 -18.10 3.01
N THR A 43 -5.84 -18.00 1.67
CA THR A 43 -6.57 -18.95 0.81
C THR A 43 -5.72 -20.10 0.30
N TYR A 44 -4.39 -19.96 0.28
CA TYR A 44 -3.47 -20.96 -0.24
C TYR A 44 -3.61 -22.29 0.52
N GLN A 45 -3.72 -23.38 -0.24
CA GLN A 45 -3.70 -24.73 0.29
C GLN A 45 -2.88 -25.62 -0.64
N GLU A 46 -1.75 -26.15 -0.14
CA GLU A 46 -0.89 -27.08 -0.86
C GLU A 46 -1.69 -28.28 -1.39
N ASP A 47 -1.43 -28.67 -2.64
CA ASP A 47 -2.09 -29.77 -3.37
C ASP A 47 -3.63 -29.60 -3.53
N TYR A 48 -4.15 -28.37 -3.50
CA TYR A 48 -5.60 -28.13 -3.67
C TYR A 48 -5.97 -26.76 -4.27
N PHE A 49 -5.43 -25.69 -3.70
CA PHE A 49 -5.57 -24.33 -4.24
C PHE A 49 -4.21 -23.67 -4.07
N ASP A 50 -3.25 -24.18 -4.83
CA ASP A 50 -1.85 -23.83 -4.75
C ASP A 50 -1.44 -22.90 -5.90
N CYS A 51 -0.14 -22.78 -6.16
CA CYS A 51 0.37 -21.89 -7.17
C CYS A 51 -0.25 -22.09 -8.57
N SER A 52 -0.57 -23.33 -8.96
CA SER A 52 -1.09 -23.63 -10.29
C SER A 52 -2.57 -23.26 -10.40
N GLU A 53 -3.42 -23.67 -9.45
CA GLU A 53 -4.84 -23.26 -9.46
C GLU A 53 -5.00 -21.76 -9.22
N MET A 54 -4.23 -21.16 -8.31
CA MET A 54 -4.27 -19.72 -8.07
C MET A 54 -3.78 -18.94 -9.29
N SER A 55 -2.79 -19.44 -10.04
CA SER A 55 -2.39 -18.86 -11.32
C SER A 55 -3.53 -18.87 -12.32
N ALA A 56 -4.16 -20.03 -12.53
CA ALA A 56 -5.28 -20.15 -13.46
C ALA A 56 -6.48 -19.29 -13.06
N PHE A 57 -6.75 -19.17 -11.76
CA PHE A 57 -7.77 -18.26 -11.23
C PHE A 57 -7.43 -16.79 -11.52
N ILE A 58 -6.20 -16.35 -11.21
CA ILE A 58 -5.78 -14.96 -11.42
C ILE A 58 -5.73 -14.62 -12.91
N GLU A 59 -5.25 -15.53 -13.76
CA GLU A 59 -5.30 -15.41 -15.22
C GLU A 59 -6.73 -15.17 -15.70
N TRP A 60 -7.65 -16.07 -15.36
CA TRP A 60 -9.06 -15.92 -15.71
C TRP A 60 -9.67 -14.61 -15.20
N TYR A 61 -9.39 -14.26 -13.94
CA TYR A 61 -9.91 -13.07 -13.30
C TYR A 61 -9.43 -11.80 -14.01
N LEU A 62 -8.14 -11.72 -14.32
CA LEU A 62 -7.53 -10.56 -14.97
C LEU A 62 -7.93 -10.43 -16.44
N GLU A 63 -8.01 -11.53 -17.19
CA GLU A 63 -8.56 -11.55 -18.55
C GLU A 63 -10.00 -11.03 -18.56
N TRP A 64 -10.81 -11.43 -17.58
CA TRP A 64 -12.19 -10.93 -17.46
C TRP A 64 -12.24 -9.43 -17.10
N HIS A 65 -11.18 -8.90 -16.52
CA HIS A 65 -11.00 -7.47 -16.27
C HIS A 65 -10.25 -6.74 -17.39
N GLY A 66 -9.96 -7.39 -18.51
CA GLY A 66 -9.36 -6.76 -19.68
C GLY A 66 -7.86 -6.58 -19.58
N VAL A 67 -7.18 -7.47 -18.87
CA VAL A 67 -5.72 -7.55 -18.81
C VAL A 67 -5.28 -8.73 -19.66
N ASP A 68 -4.38 -8.50 -20.61
CA ASP A 68 -3.71 -9.58 -21.36
C ASP A 68 -2.71 -10.30 -20.45
N THR A 69 -2.87 -11.60 -20.29
CA THR A 69 -2.09 -12.41 -19.37
C THR A 69 -1.60 -13.72 -19.98
N VAL A 70 -0.50 -14.22 -19.42
CA VAL A 70 0.01 -15.56 -19.71
C VAL A 70 0.35 -16.28 -18.41
N ILE A 71 0.18 -17.61 -18.41
CA ILE A 71 0.60 -18.47 -17.30
C ILE A 71 2.05 -18.85 -17.54
N VAL A 72 2.88 -18.69 -16.53
CA VAL A 72 4.30 -19.02 -16.58
C VAL A 72 4.62 -20.01 -15.48
N THR A 73 5.49 -20.97 -15.79
CA THR A 73 6.01 -21.91 -14.78
C THR A 73 7.52 -21.91 -14.77
N GLY A 74 8.09 -22.06 -13.58
CA GLY A 74 9.50 -22.31 -13.35
C GLY A 74 9.67 -23.59 -12.57
N GLU A 75 10.74 -24.31 -12.88
CA GLU A 75 11.10 -25.56 -12.23
C GLU A 75 12.21 -25.29 -11.19
N ARG A 76 12.19 -26.04 -10.08
CA ARG A 76 13.27 -26.13 -9.07
C ARG A 76 13.85 -24.82 -8.51
N ASN A 77 13.66 -24.60 -7.21
CA ASN A 77 14.12 -23.44 -6.45
C ASN A 77 13.49 -22.13 -6.92
N GLN A 78 12.25 -22.19 -7.40
CA GLN A 78 11.48 -20.98 -7.64
C GLN A 78 11.07 -20.36 -6.29
N PRO A 79 10.93 -19.03 -6.22
CA PRO A 79 10.43 -18.40 -5.01
C PRO A 79 8.96 -18.77 -4.77
N HIS A 80 8.64 -19.16 -3.53
CA HIS A 80 7.29 -19.41 -3.06
C HIS A 80 6.95 -18.43 -1.94
N ASN A 81 5.67 -18.08 -1.78
CA ASN A 81 5.12 -17.40 -0.60
C ASN A 81 5.86 -16.11 -0.18
N ILE A 82 5.90 -15.10 -1.04
CA ILE A 82 6.65 -13.87 -0.77
C ILE A 82 5.91 -12.95 0.22
N SER A 83 5.92 -13.20 1.52
CA SER A 83 5.34 -12.23 2.47
C SER A 83 6.04 -10.84 2.38
N ALA A 84 5.28 -9.76 2.52
CA ALA A 84 5.83 -8.40 2.59
C ALA A 84 6.63 -8.24 3.89
N GLY A 85 7.93 -8.55 3.85
CA GLY A 85 8.83 -8.51 5.00
C GLY A 85 10.03 -9.46 4.90
N GLY A 86 9.97 -10.43 4.00
CA GLY A 86 11.09 -11.35 3.79
C GLY A 86 10.81 -12.29 2.65
N PHE A 87 11.72 -12.33 1.69
CA PHE A 87 11.79 -13.37 0.68
C PHE A 87 12.17 -14.67 1.42
N GLU A 88 11.23 -15.56 1.73
CA GLU A 88 11.57 -16.91 2.19
C GLU A 88 12.01 -17.74 0.99
N TYR A 89 13.24 -17.49 0.53
CA TYR A 89 13.91 -18.40 -0.38
C TYR A 89 14.38 -19.61 0.42
N GLU A 90 13.49 -20.57 0.64
CA GLU A 90 13.93 -21.89 1.04
C GLU A 90 14.57 -22.57 -0.17
N LYS A 91 15.88 -22.79 -0.07
CA LYS A 91 16.63 -23.53 -1.08
C LYS A 91 16.02 -24.94 -1.21
N GLY A 92 15.35 -25.23 -2.32
CA GLY A 92 14.61 -26.47 -2.53
C GLY A 92 13.10 -26.30 -2.68
N ALA A 93 12.57 -25.08 -2.62
CA ALA A 93 11.19 -24.80 -3.00
C ALA A 93 10.93 -25.32 -4.43
N GLY A 94 9.83 -26.01 -4.64
CA GLY A 94 9.59 -26.86 -5.81
C GLY A 94 9.40 -26.09 -7.12
N ASP A 95 8.58 -26.66 -7.99
CA ASP A 95 8.10 -25.97 -9.18
C ASP A 95 7.11 -24.87 -8.74
N HIS A 96 6.96 -23.81 -9.52
CA HIS A 96 6.05 -22.69 -9.20
C HIS A 96 5.38 -22.17 -10.46
N ALA A 97 4.13 -21.73 -10.33
CA ALA A 97 3.38 -21.06 -11.38
C ALA A 97 3.08 -19.60 -10.98
N TRP A 98 3.18 -18.69 -11.93
CA TRP A 98 2.85 -17.27 -11.76
C TRP A 98 2.29 -16.67 -13.04
N ILE A 99 1.78 -15.43 -12.94
CA ILE A 99 1.20 -14.72 -14.06
C ILE A 99 2.13 -13.63 -14.55
N VAL A 100 2.26 -13.51 -15.87
CA VAL A 100 2.84 -12.32 -16.51
C VAL A 100 1.72 -11.64 -17.27
N SER A 101 1.47 -10.38 -16.90
CA SER A 101 0.52 -9.52 -17.60
C SER A 101 1.24 -8.55 -18.53
N ASN A 102 0.54 -8.11 -19.56
CA ASN A 102 0.96 -7.04 -20.45
C ASN A 102 0.01 -5.85 -20.29
N VAL A 103 0.51 -4.77 -19.71
CA VAL A 103 -0.24 -3.51 -19.55
C VAL A 103 0.50 -2.41 -20.29
N SER A 104 -0.09 -1.91 -21.38
CA SER A 104 0.51 -0.88 -22.24
C SER A 104 1.95 -1.21 -22.72
N GLY A 105 2.26 -2.48 -22.95
CA GLY A 105 3.59 -2.93 -23.39
C GLY A 105 4.61 -3.12 -22.26
N GLU A 106 4.23 -2.90 -21.00
CA GLU A 106 5.02 -3.30 -19.83
C GLU A 106 4.63 -4.72 -19.42
N SER A 107 5.63 -5.61 -19.32
CA SER A 107 5.46 -6.92 -18.71
C SER A 107 5.48 -6.79 -17.20
N VAL A 108 4.40 -7.19 -16.52
CA VAL A 108 4.26 -7.11 -15.07
C VAL A 108 4.05 -8.51 -14.51
N LEU A 109 4.97 -8.94 -13.65
CA LEU A 109 4.90 -10.23 -12.95
C LEU A 109 3.94 -10.13 -11.77
N ILE A 110 3.08 -11.12 -11.61
CA ILE A 110 2.08 -11.22 -10.55
C ILE A 110 2.28 -12.53 -9.82
N GLU A 111 2.50 -12.45 -8.52
CA GLU A 111 2.57 -13.59 -7.62
C GLU A 111 1.14 -13.99 -7.23
N PRO A 112 0.61 -15.12 -7.75
CA PRO A 112 -0.78 -15.50 -7.56
C PRO A 112 -1.10 -15.90 -6.12
N THR A 113 -0.16 -16.50 -5.38
CA THR A 113 -0.39 -16.97 -4.00
C THR A 113 -0.67 -15.83 -3.02
N LEU A 114 -0.33 -14.61 -3.42
CA LEU A 114 -0.58 -13.38 -2.68
C LEU A 114 -1.40 -12.36 -3.49
N ALA A 115 -1.78 -12.72 -4.72
CA ALA A 115 -2.42 -11.86 -5.71
C ALA A 115 -1.84 -10.44 -5.74
N ARG A 116 -0.53 -10.35 -5.93
CA ARG A 116 0.18 -9.06 -5.91
C ARG A 116 1.20 -8.96 -7.04
N VAL A 117 1.47 -7.74 -7.46
CA VAL A 117 2.59 -7.48 -8.37
C VAL A 117 3.93 -7.76 -7.69
N VAL A 118 4.81 -8.49 -8.36
CA VAL A 118 6.16 -8.78 -7.89
C VAL A 118 6.98 -7.49 -7.88
N PRO A 119 7.64 -7.13 -6.75
CA PRO A 119 8.57 -6.01 -6.72
C PRO A 119 9.72 -6.20 -7.71
N LYS A 120 10.14 -5.14 -8.42
CA LYS A 120 11.21 -5.18 -9.42
C LYS A 120 12.53 -5.79 -8.91
N SER A 121 12.86 -5.56 -7.65
CA SER A 121 14.06 -6.13 -7.00
C SER A 121 14.02 -7.65 -6.87
N LEU A 122 12.82 -8.25 -6.95
CA LEU A 122 12.60 -9.69 -6.79
C LEU A 122 12.33 -10.41 -8.11
N GLU A 123 12.04 -9.70 -9.20
CA GLU A 123 11.79 -10.29 -10.53
C GLU A 123 12.96 -11.19 -10.99
N ILE A 124 14.19 -10.88 -10.58
CA ILE A 124 15.39 -11.66 -10.92
C ILE A 124 15.36 -13.12 -10.43
N TYR A 125 14.48 -13.43 -9.48
CA TYR A 125 14.33 -14.77 -8.92
C TYR A 125 13.25 -15.60 -9.62
N TYR A 126 12.42 -14.98 -10.47
CA TYR A 126 11.39 -15.66 -11.25
C TYR A 126 11.98 -16.14 -12.58
N ILE A 127 12.51 -17.36 -12.59
CA ILE A 127 13.19 -17.93 -13.76
C ILE A 127 12.18 -18.73 -14.57
N THR A 128 11.80 -18.19 -15.73
CA THR A 128 10.81 -18.82 -16.62
C THR A 128 11.38 -20.06 -17.32
N ASP A 129 10.70 -21.19 -17.17
CA ASP A 129 10.99 -22.42 -17.94
C ASP A 129 9.95 -22.67 -19.04
N LYS A 130 8.66 -22.40 -18.76
CA LYS A 130 7.56 -22.55 -19.74
C LYS A 130 6.59 -21.38 -19.65
N THR A 131 6.00 -21.03 -20.78
CA THR A 131 4.97 -19.99 -20.92
C THR A 131 3.79 -20.58 -21.69
N TYR A 132 2.59 -20.34 -21.20
CA TYR A 132 1.32 -20.80 -21.76
C TYR A 132 0.44 -19.58 -22.03
N ASN A 133 -0.09 -19.46 -23.24
CA ASN A 133 -0.89 -18.28 -23.63
C ASN A 133 -2.28 -18.25 -22.96
N ASN A 134 -2.68 -19.34 -22.31
CA ASN A 134 -3.97 -19.52 -21.65
C ASN A 134 -3.98 -20.85 -20.90
N ILE A 135 -5.05 -21.07 -20.13
CA ILE A 135 -5.30 -22.32 -19.41
C ILE A 135 -5.28 -23.57 -20.30
N TYR A 136 -5.79 -23.47 -21.54
CA TYR A 136 -5.88 -24.63 -22.43
C TYR A 136 -4.49 -25.12 -22.86
N ASP A 137 -3.53 -24.21 -23.05
CA ASP A 137 -2.14 -24.56 -23.37
C ASP A 137 -1.44 -25.21 -22.16
N ALA A 138 -1.69 -24.70 -20.95
CA ALA A 138 -1.15 -25.26 -19.71
C ALA A 138 -1.67 -26.70 -19.47
N VAL A 139 -2.99 -26.91 -19.51
CA VAL A 139 -3.63 -28.21 -19.32
C VAL A 139 -3.23 -29.22 -20.40
N ARG A 140 -3.09 -28.80 -21.67
CA ARG A 140 -2.57 -29.69 -22.73
C ARG A 140 -1.13 -30.13 -22.49
N SER A 141 -0.30 -29.23 -21.97
CA SER A 141 1.10 -29.50 -21.65
C SER A 141 1.23 -30.50 -20.49
N GLY A 142 0.52 -30.26 -19.39
CA GLY A 142 0.49 -31.13 -18.21
C GLY A 142 -0.28 -32.43 -18.40
N ARG A 143 -1.20 -32.47 -19.37
CA ARG A 143 -2.15 -33.57 -19.64
C ARG A 143 -3.09 -33.89 -18.47
N SER A 144 -3.25 -32.98 -17.53
CA SER A 144 -4.25 -33.06 -16.47
C SER A 144 -4.86 -31.69 -16.25
N VAL A 145 -6.18 -31.68 -16.05
CA VAL A 145 -6.92 -30.49 -15.65
C VAL A 145 -6.80 -30.22 -14.15
N GLU A 146 -6.56 -31.28 -13.37
CA GLU A 146 -6.51 -31.30 -11.89
C GLU A 146 -5.41 -30.40 -11.32
N GLU A 147 -4.42 -30.01 -12.13
CA GLU A 147 -3.35 -29.08 -11.73
C GLU A 147 -3.81 -27.61 -11.75
N TYR A 148 -4.89 -27.30 -12.45
CA TYR A 148 -5.31 -25.91 -12.69
C TYR A 148 -6.82 -25.70 -12.49
N ASP A 149 -7.53 -26.65 -11.88
CA ASP A 149 -9.00 -26.68 -11.80
C ASP A 149 -9.56 -25.84 -10.64
N TRP A 150 -9.14 -24.58 -10.56
CA TRP A 150 -9.58 -23.63 -9.52
C TRP A 150 -11.10 -23.50 -9.38
N TRP A 151 -11.87 -23.82 -10.42
CA TRP A 151 -13.34 -23.79 -10.39
C TRP A 151 -13.95 -24.85 -9.48
N THR A 152 -13.16 -25.78 -8.96
CA THR A 152 -13.55 -26.68 -7.86
C THR A 152 -13.61 -25.93 -6.51
N VAL A 153 -12.92 -24.80 -6.41
CA VAL A 153 -12.84 -23.93 -5.23
C VAL A 153 -13.78 -22.72 -5.35
N VAL A 154 -13.80 -22.07 -6.51
CA VAL A 154 -14.59 -20.86 -6.76
C VAL A 154 -15.56 -21.09 -7.93
N ASP A 155 -16.86 -20.88 -7.72
CA ASP A 155 -17.84 -21.01 -8.79
C ASP A 155 -17.71 -19.88 -9.84
N ILE A 156 -17.36 -20.24 -11.07
CA ILE A 156 -17.20 -19.35 -12.23
C ILE A 156 -18.46 -18.51 -12.55
N GLY A 157 -19.64 -18.97 -12.12
CA GLY A 157 -20.92 -18.27 -12.29
C GLY A 157 -21.27 -17.27 -11.19
N SER A 158 -20.52 -17.29 -10.09
CA SER A 158 -20.81 -16.52 -8.89
C SER A 158 -19.90 -15.29 -8.77
N PRO A 159 -20.31 -14.24 -8.03
CA PRO A 159 -19.40 -13.18 -7.65
C PRO A 159 -18.18 -13.76 -6.92
N VAL A 160 -16.99 -13.29 -7.30
CA VAL A 160 -15.74 -13.70 -6.67
C VAL A 160 -15.80 -13.41 -5.16
N PRO A 161 -15.52 -14.39 -4.28
CA PRO A 161 -15.71 -14.24 -2.84
C PRO A 161 -14.58 -13.46 -2.13
N PHE A 162 -13.63 -12.92 -2.90
CA PHE A 162 -12.44 -12.24 -2.38
C PHE A 162 -12.64 -10.73 -2.35
N LYS A 163 -12.12 -10.07 -1.31
CA LYS A 163 -12.14 -8.60 -1.22
C LYS A 163 -11.30 -8.02 -2.36
N THR A 164 -11.75 -6.92 -2.93
CA THR A 164 -10.97 -6.13 -3.90
C THR A 164 -10.56 -4.79 -3.29
N PRO A 165 -9.53 -4.14 -3.83
CA PRO A 165 -9.10 -2.83 -3.36
C PRO A 165 -10.25 -1.83 -3.36
N ILE A 166 -10.37 -1.05 -2.28
CA ILE A 166 -11.33 0.04 -2.22
C ILE A 166 -10.73 1.32 -2.76
N SER A 167 -11.58 2.17 -3.35
CA SER A 167 -11.20 3.54 -3.66
C SER A 167 -11.20 4.36 -2.36
N LEU A 168 -10.03 4.86 -1.97
CA LEU A 168 -9.92 5.78 -0.84
C LEU A 168 -10.55 7.14 -1.19
N PRO A 169 -11.09 7.87 -0.19
CA PRO A 169 -11.49 9.26 -0.36
C PRO A 169 -10.34 10.15 -0.84
N ALA A 170 -10.66 11.37 -1.28
CA ALA A 170 -9.62 12.32 -1.64
C ALA A 170 -8.66 12.56 -0.44
N PRO A 171 -7.35 12.77 -0.66
CA PRO A 171 -6.39 12.89 0.45
C PRO A 171 -6.80 13.93 1.51
N THR A 172 -7.35 15.07 1.11
CA THR A 172 -7.84 16.11 2.04
C THR A 172 -9.05 15.68 2.87
N GLU A 173 -9.92 14.83 2.32
CA GLU A 173 -11.05 14.25 3.07
C GLU A 173 -10.53 13.22 4.08
N LEU A 174 -9.56 12.39 3.66
CA LEU A 174 -8.92 11.41 4.53
C LEU A 174 -8.15 12.09 5.68
N GLU A 175 -7.44 13.20 5.42
CA GLU A 175 -6.81 14.05 6.44
C GLU A 175 -7.80 14.49 7.52
N MET A 176 -9.00 14.95 7.11
CA MET A 176 -10.05 15.37 8.05
C MET A 176 -10.61 14.20 8.86
N VAL A 177 -10.89 13.07 8.23
CA VAL A 177 -11.41 11.87 8.92
C VAL A 177 -10.43 11.39 9.97
N ILE A 178 -9.14 11.36 9.63
CA ILE A 178 -8.07 10.99 10.55
C ILE A 178 -7.98 12.00 11.70
N PHE A 179 -7.99 13.30 11.40
CA PHE A 179 -7.89 14.36 12.40
C PHE A 179 -9.01 14.28 13.45
N ASP A 180 -10.24 14.05 13.00
CA ASP A 180 -11.40 13.89 13.88
C ASP A 180 -11.25 12.66 14.79
N ARG A 181 -10.73 11.55 14.26
CA ARG A 181 -10.47 10.34 15.06
C ARG A 181 -9.39 10.55 16.11
N VAL A 182 -8.28 11.19 15.75
CA VAL A 182 -7.23 11.56 16.72
C VAL A 182 -7.81 12.41 17.86
N ASN A 183 -8.65 13.39 17.55
CA ASN A 183 -9.29 14.22 18.57
C ASN A 183 -10.29 13.45 19.44
N ASN A 184 -11.01 12.46 18.89
CA ASN A 184 -11.86 11.57 19.68
C ASN A 184 -11.02 10.75 20.67
N GLU A 185 -9.91 10.16 20.23
CA GLU A 185 -9.01 9.41 21.13
C GLU A 185 -8.39 10.29 22.22
N ARG A 186 -8.02 11.53 21.87
CA ARG A 186 -7.58 12.53 22.86
C ARG A 186 -8.66 12.80 23.89
N GLY A 187 -9.91 12.95 23.47
CA GLY A 187 -11.07 13.13 24.35
C GLY A 187 -11.26 11.95 25.30
N ASP A 188 -11.15 10.71 24.81
CA ASP A 188 -11.25 9.49 25.61
C ASP A 188 -10.12 9.38 26.66
N LYS A 189 -8.95 9.94 26.35
CA LYS A 189 -7.80 10.07 27.28
C LYS A 189 -7.87 11.32 28.18
N GLY A 190 -8.90 12.15 28.07
CA GLY A 190 -9.08 13.38 28.86
C GLY A 190 -8.16 14.54 28.45
N LEU A 191 -7.58 14.49 27.25
CA LEU A 191 -6.74 15.55 26.68
C LEU A 191 -7.60 16.59 25.93
N PRO A 192 -7.18 17.87 25.90
CA PRO A 192 -7.84 18.89 25.09
C PRO A 192 -7.78 18.55 23.59
N ALA A 193 -8.87 18.84 22.87
CA ALA A 193 -8.90 18.72 21.42
C ALA A 193 -7.92 19.71 20.77
N LEU A 194 -7.23 19.25 19.73
CA LEU A 194 -6.35 20.06 18.90
C LEU A 194 -7.19 20.87 17.92
N LYS A 195 -6.74 22.08 17.62
CA LYS A 195 -7.29 22.90 16.54
C LYS A 195 -6.59 22.55 15.23
N GLN A 196 -7.38 22.35 14.17
CA GLN A 196 -6.83 22.11 12.83
C GLN A 196 -6.08 23.36 12.35
N ASN A 197 -4.90 23.15 11.78
CA ASN A 197 -4.07 24.18 11.18
C ASN A 197 -3.67 23.79 9.74
N ASP A 198 -4.19 24.54 8.77
CA ASP A 198 -3.97 24.28 7.34
C ASP A 198 -2.53 24.58 6.88
N GLU A 199 -1.82 25.51 7.52
CA GLU A 199 -0.40 25.76 7.22
C GLU A 199 0.44 24.52 7.56
N ILE A 200 0.15 23.92 8.71
CA ILE A 200 0.81 22.69 9.18
C ILE A 200 0.42 21.51 8.29
N ALA A 201 -0.87 21.39 7.94
CA ALA A 201 -1.37 20.33 7.06
C ALA A 201 -0.71 20.39 5.67
N GLU A 202 -0.47 21.59 5.11
CA GLU A 202 0.23 21.70 3.83
C GLU A 202 1.69 21.24 3.90
N VAL A 203 2.40 21.53 5.00
CA VAL A 203 3.77 21.02 5.21
C VAL A 203 3.75 19.50 5.33
N ALA A 204 2.84 18.95 6.13
CA ALA A 204 2.66 17.52 6.28
C ALA A 204 2.33 16.83 4.93
N ARG A 205 1.43 17.43 4.15
CA ARG A 205 0.98 16.89 2.85
C ARG A 205 2.10 16.93 1.82
N THR A 206 2.92 17.99 1.84
CA THR A 206 4.12 18.08 1.00
C THR A 206 5.09 16.96 1.35
N TYR A 207 5.35 16.73 2.64
CA TYR A 207 6.22 15.65 3.08
C TYR A 207 5.69 14.27 2.70
N SER A 208 4.39 13.99 2.91
CA SER A 208 3.77 12.72 2.50
C SER A 208 3.86 12.49 0.98
N ARG A 209 3.69 13.54 0.16
CA ARG A 209 3.88 13.47 -1.30
C ARG A 209 5.32 13.16 -1.68
N ASP A 210 6.29 13.74 -0.98
CA ASP A 210 7.70 13.47 -1.19
C ASP A 210 8.04 12.01 -0.86
N LEU A 211 7.48 11.45 0.22
CA LEU A 211 7.63 10.03 0.56
C LEU A 211 7.06 9.12 -0.53
N ALA A 212 5.83 9.40 -0.98
CA ALA A 212 5.19 8.67 -2.07
C ALA A 212 6.03 8.72 -3.37
N ALA A 213 6.62 9.88 -3.69
CA ALA A 213 7.46 10.05 -4.87
C ALA A 213 8.80 9.30 -4.75
N ARG A 214 9.45 9.30 -3.59
CA ARG A 214 10.74 8.62 -3.36
C ARG A 214 10.63 7.11 -3.51
N ARG A 215 9.59 6.50 -2.92
CA ARG A 215 9.32 5.06 -3.07
C ARG A 215 9.14 4.66 -4.52
N ASN A 216 8.38 5.44 -5.29
CA ASN A 216 8.24 5.22 -6.74
C ASN A 216 9.56 5.32 -7.51
N SER A 217 10.54 6.07 -7.00
CA SER A 217 11.86 6.21 -7.62
C SER A 217 12.84 5.08 -7.27
N GLY A 218 12.47 4.16 -6.37
CA GLY A 218 13.35 3.08 -5.90
C GLY A 218 14.55 3.54 -5.08
N ASN A 219 14.52 4.79 -4.60
CA ASN A 219 15.52 5.33 -3.69
C ASN A 219 15.05 5.09 -2.25
N ASP A 220 15.52 3.99 -1.65
CA ASP A 220 15.30 3.64 -0.24
C ASP A 220 16.30 4.34 0.70
N ASP A 221 16.81 5.51 0.32
CA ASP A 221 17.64 6.31 1.22
C ASP A 221 16.71 6.82 2.34
N ASP A 222 16.81 6.16 3.50
CA ASP A 222 16.18 6.47 4.79
C ASP A 222 16.67 7.83 5.35
N ASP A 223 16.48 8.90 4.59
CA ASP A 223 16.55 10.26 5.12
C ASP A 223 15.21 10.57 5.79
N ALA A 224 14.97 9.89 6.92
CA ALA A 224 14.13 10.37 8.02
C ALA A 224 14.79 11.60 8.69
N GLY A 225 15.35 12.50 7.87
CA GLY A 225 16.09 13.69 8.24
C GLY A 225 15.14 14.78 8.71
N GLU A 226 15.01 14.87 10.03
CA GLU A 226 14.47 15.96 10.85
C GLU A 226 13.07 16.47 10.48
N LEU A 227 12.03 15.68 10.79
CA LEU A 227 10.65 16.19 10.96
C LEU A 227 10.64 17.48 11.82
N ASP A 228 11.51 17.54 12.83
CA ASP A 228 11.66 18.65 13.79
C ASP A 228 12.03 20.01 13.18
N ASP A 229 12.52 20.03 11.94
CA ASP A 229 12.94 21.27 11.27
C ASP A 229 12.04 21.66 10.10
N LEU A 230 11.13 20.78 9.63
CA LEU A 230 10.27 21.04 8.48
C LEU A 230 9.33 22.22 8.70
N LEU A 231 8.72 22.32 9.88
CA LEU A 231 7.83 23.44 10.22
C LEU A 231 8.60 24.76 10.24
N LYS A 232 9.78 24.80 10.87
CA LYS A 232 10.61 26.02 10.95
C LYS A 232 11.12 26.45 9.57
N LYS A 233 11.56 25.51 8.73
CA LYS A 233 11.96 25.77 7.34
C LYS A 233 10.80 26.34 6.50
N SER A 234 9.57 25.99 6.85
CA SER A 234 8.34 26.51 6.23
C SER A 234 7.82 27.80 6.86
N GLY A 235 8.57 28.40 7.80
CA GLY A 235 8.18 29.64 8.48
C GLY A 235 7.11 29.47 9.56
N ILE A 236 6.81 28.23 9.97
CA ILE A 236 5.88 27.92 11.06
C ILE A 236 6.68 27.82 12.36
N TYR A 237 6.35 28.69 13.31
CA TYR A 237 7.03 28.79 14.59
C TYR A 237 6.12 28.37 15.73
N TYR A 238 6.71 27.71 16.72
CA TYR A 238 6.04 27.12 17.87
C TYR A 238 6.93 27.24 19.12
N PHE A 239 6.38 27.00 20.32
CA PHE A 239 7.18 26.88 21.54
C PHE A 239 8.10 25.65 21.49
N ASN A 240 8.97 25.39 22.47
CA ASN A 240 9.85 24.19 22.46
C ASN A 240 9.10 22.83 22.61
N ILE A 241 7.82 22.77 22.22
CA ILE A 241 6.97 21.58 22.26
C ILE A 241 6.40 21.39 20.85
N SER A 242 6.88 20.36 20.16
CA SER A 242 6.32 19.83 18.91
C SER A 242 6.44 18.32 18.88
N VAL A 243 5.48 17.67 18.24
CA VAL A 243 5.52 16.25 17.94
C VAL A 243 5.32 16.08 16.45
N GLY A 244 6.28 15.44 15.78
CA GLY A 244 6.18 15.02 14.39
C GLY A 244 6.03 13.50 14.33
N GLN A 245 5.03 13.01 13.61
CA GLN A 245 4.78 11.58 13.42
C GLN A 245 4.59 11.28 11.95
N MET A 246 5.12 10.13 11.52
CA MET A 246 5.04 9.66 10.15
C MET A 246 4.67 8.18 10.16
N LEU A 247 3.66 7.81 9.37
CA LEU A 247 3.22 6.44 9.16
C LEU A 247 3.23 6.14 7.66
N SER A 248 3.63 4.92 7.32
CA SER A 248 3.57 4.37 5.97
C SER A 248 2.85 3.04 6.03
N PHE A 249 1.74 2.93 5.31
CA PHE A 249 0.95 1.71 5.22
C PHE A 249 1.12 1.09 3.83
N PRO A 250 1.50 -0.20 3.75
CA PRO A 250 1.52 -0.89 2.47
C PRO A 250 0.09 -0.95 1.91
N GLY A 251 -0.05 -0.66 0.63
CA GLY A 251 -1.31 -0.74 -0.09
C GLY A 251 -1.39 -1.97 -0.99
N PRO A 252 -2.52 -2.11 -1.72
CA PRO A 252 -3.70 -1.24 -1.63
C PRO A 252 -4.57 -1.55 -0.40
N VAL A 253 -5.54 -0.67 -0.10
CA VAL A 253 -6.47 -0.85 1.05
C VAL A 253 -7.67 -1.68 0.63
N TYR A 254 -8.05 -2.68 1.45
CA TYR A 254 -9.20 -3.57 1.20
C TYR A 254 -10.36 -3.37 2.16
N ASP A 255 -10.13 -2.69 3.28
CA ASP A 255 -11.12 -2.43 4.31
C ASP A 255 -10.88 -1.06 4.94
N TYR A 256 -11.82 -0.14 4.73
CA TYR A 256 -11.64 1.27 5.11
C TYR A 256 -11.57 1.45 6.63
N GLU A 257 -12.40 0.75 7.38
CA GLU A 257 -12.48 0.91 8.82
C GLU A 257 -11.30 0.23 9.52
N GLU A 258 -10.89 -0.95 9.04
CA GLU A 258 -9.67 -1.61 9.51
C GLU A 258 -8.44 -0.75 9.25
N PHE A 259 -8.33 -0.14 8.07
CA PHE A 259 -7.25 0.79 7.75
C PHE A 259 -7.23 1.99 8.70
N LEU A 260 -8.37 2.65 8.92
CA LEU A 260 -8.45 3.78 9.85
C LEU A 260 -8.11 3.37 11.29
N GLN A 261 -8.55 2.20 11.74
CA GLN A 261 -8.20 1.70 13.07
C GLN A 261 -6.71 1.40 13.19
N THR A 262 -6.09 0.82 12.17
CA THR A 262 -4.64 0.54 12.15
C THR A 262 -3.83 1.84 12.22
N CYS A 263 -4.29 2.91 11.55
CA CYS A 263 -3.68 4.23 11.65
C CYS A 263 -3.67 4.74 13.10
N LEU A 264 -4.81 4.62 13.79
CA LEU A 264 -4.97 5.03 15.18
C LEU A 264 -4.13 4.22 16.15
N ASP A 265 -4.12 2.90 16.01
CA ASP A 265 -3.34 2.01 16.87
C ASP A 265 -1.83 2.32 16.75
N ALA A 266 -1.36 2.59 15.53
CA ALA A 266 0.02 3.01 15.28
C ALA A 266 0.35 4.35 15.95
N TRP A 267 -0.56 5.33 15.92
CA TRP A 267 -0.38 6.60 16.65
C TRP A 267 -0.40 6.44 18.17
N ALA A 268 -1.33 5.65 18.71
CA ALA A 268 -1.42 5.40 20.14
C ALA A 268 -0.16 4.74 20.69
N HIS A 269 0.49 3.86 19.90
CA HIS A 269 1.76 3.26 20.29
C HIS A 269 2.88 4.31 20.42
N ILE A 270 2.93 5.28 19.50
CA ILE A 270 3.94 6.35 19.51
C ILE A 270 3.67 7.37 20.63
N GLU A 271 2.41 7.67 20.95
CA GLU A 271 2.03 8.56 22.06
C GLU A 271 2.22 7.94 23.47
N SER A 272 2.40 6.61 23.57
CA SER A 272 2.50 5.91 24.87
C SER A 272 3.87 6.03 25.57
N GLY A 273 4.84 6.72 24.96
CA GLY A 273 6.00 7.22 25.70
C GLY A 273 5.54 8.26 26.73
N GLU A 274 6.09 8.23 27.95
CA GLU A 274 5.70 9.02 29.13
C GLU A 274 5.80 10.57 28.98
N ASP A 275 5.34 11.16 27.88
CA ASP A 275 5.53 12.57 27.61
C ASP A 275 4.33 13.40 28.09
N THR A 276 4.53 14.02 29.25
CA THR A 276 3.61 15.00 29.86
C THR A 276 3.31 16.22 28.97
N SER A 277 4.01 16.39 27.84
CA SER A 277 3.86 17.48 26.88
C SER A 277 2.59 17.41 26.01
N ALA A 278 1.92 16.24 25.92
CA ALA A 278 0.76 16.05 25.04
C ALA A 278 -0.44 16.97 25.39
N SER A 279 -0.54 17.38 26.66
CA SER A 279 -1.56 18.32 27.16
C SER A 279 -1.28 19.78 26.81
N ASP A 280 -0.04 20.13 26.47
CA ASP A 280 0.39 21.50 26.14
C ASP A 280 0.26 21.83 24.64
N LEU A 281 -0.08 20.85 23.81
CA LEU A 281 -0.30 20.99 22.36
C LEU A 281 -1.70 21.58 22.09
N ASP A 282 -1.79 22.51 21.14
CA ASP A 282 -3.04 23.23 20.82
C ASP A 282 -3.41 23.22 19.33
N GLU A 283 -2.45 23.02 18.43
CA GLU A 283 -2.67 23.00 16.98
C GLU A 283 -2.07 21.73 16.34
N SER A 284 -2.73 21.24 15.29
CA SER A 284 -2.26 20.09 14.53
C SER A 284 -2.64 20.17 13.05
N GLY A 285 -1.78 19.61 12.20
CA GLY A 285 -2.05 19.42 10.79
C GLY A 285 -1.64 18.01 10.36
N ILE A 286 -2.52 17.38 9.59
CA ILE A 286 -2.31 16.05 9.01
C ILE A 286 -2.22 16.20 7.50
N GLY A 287 -1.28 15.47 6.90
CA GLY A 287 -1.08 15.42 5.46
C GLY A 287 -1.05 13.99 4.97
N VAL A 288 -1.83 13.70 3.94
CA VAL A 288 -1.92 12.35 3.36
C VAL A 288 -1.46 12.36 1.90
N ALA A 289 -0.76 11.32 1.50
CA ALA A 289 -0.51 11.00 0.10
C ALA A 289 -0.72 9.51 -0.16
N VAL A 290 -1.16 9.16 -1.36
CA VAL A 290 -1.29 7.78 -1.83
C VAL A 290 -0.47 7.67 -3.10
N ASP A 291 0.41 6.66 -3.17
CA ASP A 291 1.19 6.40 -4.39
C ASP A 291 0.38 5.58 -5.40
N PRO A 292 0.86 5.44 -6.66
CA PRO A 292 0.14 4.70 -7.69
C PRO A 292 -0.03 3.19 -7.42
N ASP A 293 0.73 2.62 -6.47
CA ASP A 293 0.59 1.23 -6.01
C ASP A 293 -0.44 1.12 -4.87
N GLY A 294 -0.99 2.26 -4.41
CA GLY A 294 -1.98 2.33 -3.34
C GLY A 294 -1.39 2.41 -1.94
N ASN A 295 -0.06 2.52 -1.77
CA ASN A 295 0.54 2.71 -0.45
C ASN A 295 0.14 4.08 0.10
N VAL A 296 -0.14 4.15 1.40
CA VAL A 296 -0.65 5.36 2.05
C VAL A 296 0.40 5.92 3.00
N TYR A 297 0.72 7.21 2.83
CA TYR A 297 1.70 7.95 3.63
C TYR A 297 0.98 9.03 4.41
N ILE A 298 1.13 9.01 5.73
CA ILE A 298 0.46 9.94 6.61
C ILE A 298 1.50 10.63 7.49
N THR A 299 1.47 11.95 7.48
CA THR A 299 2.33 12.78 8.32
C THR A 299 1.44 13.63 9.21
N GLN A 300 1.74 13.68 10.50
CA GLN A 300 1.09 14.55 11.45
C GLN A 300 2.12 15.41 12.17
N PHE A 301 1.83 16.69 12.29
CA PHE A 301 2.54 17.59 13.17
C PHE A 301 1.58 18.17 14.19
N MET A 302 2.01 18.16 15.45
CA MET A 302 1.32 18.83 16.54
C MET A 302 2.26 19.85 17.17
N ILE A 303 1.76 21.03 17.46
CA ILE A 303 2.54 22.11 18.07
C ILE A 303 1.79 22.75 19.22
N ARG A 304 2.56 23.49 20.02
CA ARG A 304 2.05 24.62 20.79
C ARG A 304 2.38 25.91 20.07
N ARG A 305 1.39 26.60 19.49
CA ARG A 305 1.64 27.81 18.69
C ARG A 305 2.32 28.90 19.51
N THR A 306 3.32 29.57 18.92
CA THR A 306 3.87 30.81 19.48
C THR A 306 3.39 32.02 18.68
N HIS A 307 2.99 33.08 19.38
CA HIS A 307 2.48 34.31 18.77
C HIS A 307 3.49 35.48 18.81
N CYS A 308 4.70 35.22 19.30
CA CYS A 308 5.75 36.21 19.46
C CYS A 308 7.13 35.58 19.29
N GLY A 309 8.17 36.41 19.20
CA GLY A 309 9.55 35.95 19.32
C GLY A 309 10.14 35.34 18.04
N TYR A 310 9.34 35.02 17.02
CA TYR A 310 9.82 34.51 15.74
C TYR A 310 10.08 35.65 14.75
N LYS A 311 10.89 35.40 13.71
CA LYS A 311 11.30 36.41 12.73
C LYS A 311 10.09 37.12 12.11
N GLY A 312 10.08 38.44 12.15
CA GLY A 312 9.00 39.31 11.68
C GLY A 312 7.84 39.49 12.66
N ALA A 313 7.80 38.73 13.77
CA ALA A 313 6.76 38.86 14.79
C ALA A 313 7.08 39.93 15.82
N SER A 314 6.09 40.24 16.67
CA SER A 314 6.33 41.01 17.88
C SER A 314 7.29 40.26 18.81
N CYS A 315 8.20 40.97 19.47
CA CYS A 315 9.05 40.36 20.50
C CYS A 315 8.20 39.78 21.63
N CYS A 316 8.61 38.62 22.16
CA CYS A 316 7.95 38.03 23.31
C CYS A 316 8.17 38.89 24.55
N LYS A 317 7.10 39.08 25.33
CA LYS A 317 7.11 39.82 26.59
C LYS A 317 6.55 38.93 27.68
N GLN A 318 7.39 38.51 28.62
CA GLN A 318 6.95 37.87 29.85
C GLN A 318 7.11 38.88 30.99
N GLN A 319 6.16 38.94 31.92
CA GLN A 319 6.19 39.91 33.02
C GLN A 319 7.49 39.75 33.83
N GLY A 320 8.29 40.81 33.89
CA GLY A 320 9.61 40.80 34.56
C GLY A 320 10.82 40.46 33.67
N TYR A 321 10.62 40.22 32.37
CA TYR A 321 11.70 39.94 31.42
C TYR A 321 11.78 41.04 30.34
N TYR A 322 13.00 41.28 29.82
CA TYR A 322 13.19 42.12 28.63
C TYR A 322 12.53 41.45 27.41
N PRO A 323 12.01 42.24 26.44
CA PRO A 323 11.53 41.70 25.18
C PRO A 323 12.58 40.82 24.52
N TRP A 324 12.20 39.62 24.10
CA TRP A 324 13.13 38.63 23.56
C TRP A 324 12.58 37.95 22.31
N CYS A 325 13.50 37.37 21.54
CA CYS A 325 13.22 36.62 20.32
C CYS A 325 13.93 35.27 20.37
N TYR A 326 13.42 34.29 19.64
CA TYR A 326 14.08 33.02 19.45
C TYR A 326 15.30 33.24 18.56
N LYS A 327 16.45 32.72 18.99
CA LYS A 327 17.68 32.80 18.23
C LYS A 327 17.48 32.16 16.84
N PRO A 328 18.11 32.72 15.78
CA PRO A 328 19.12 33.78 15.81
C PRO A 328 18.56 35.22 15.80
N CYS A 329 17.25 35.42 15.91
CA CYS A 329 16.66 36.76 15.82
C CYS A 329 16.87 37.55 17.13
N ASP A 330 17.02 38.86 17.01
CA ASP A 330 17.06 39.78 18.15
C ASP A 330 15.85 40.71 18.15
N CYS A 331 15.46 41.19 19.32
CA CYS A 331 14.35 42.14 19.43
C CYS A 331 14.80 43.56 19.04
N ASN A 332 14.39 44.02 17.86
CA ASN A 332 14.64 45.35 17.35
C ASN A 332 13.33 46.14 17.22
N GLN A 333 13.22 47.26 17.96
CA GLN A 333 12.02 48.12 17.98
C GLN A 333 10.69 47.37 18.23
N GLY A 334 10.73 46.25 18.96
CA GLY A 334 9.54 45.46 19.27
C GLY A 334 9.18 44.41 18.22
N ILE A 335 9.99 44.27 17.16
CA ILE A 335 9.90 43.22 16.15
C ILE A 335 11.15 42.33 16.23
N CYS A 336 11.01 41.04 15.98
CA CYS A 336 12.15 40.13 15.88
C CYS A 336 12.74 40.15 14.48
N GLU A 337 14.02 40.50 14.33
CA GLU A 337 14.71 40.62 13.03
C GLU A 337 15.95 39.73 12.94
#